data_AF-J4GBB4-F1
#
_entry.id   AF-J4GBB4-F1
#
_cell.length_a   1.000
_cell.length_b   1.000
_cell.length_c   1.000
_cell.angle_alpha   90.00
_cell.angle_beta   90.00
_cell.angle_gamma   90.00
#
_symmetry.space_group_name_H-M   'P 1'
#
loop_
_entity.id
_entity.type
_entity.pdbx_description
1 polymer ?
#
loop_
_entity_poly.entity_id
_entity_poly.type
_entity_poly.pdbx_seq_one_letter_code
_entity_poly.pdbx_strand_id
1 'polypeptide(L)'
;MIHGDPRDWPAGHFRLWRVRGLPEFVRTFRATTFELVGQMGLFGTKAPEKPDPVSRSDRQKCWDSRDAYFACLDEKGIVKAGDEGNACASQVAAYEKNCAKSWIDYFNKRRVLAEQQQGVLTQAKIQANAAGRP
;
A
#
# COMPACT_ATOMS: atom_id res chain seq x y z
N MET A 1 0.39 10.03 1.15
CA MET A 1 -0.11 9.23 2.28
C MET A 1 -0.31 7.82 1.77
N ILE A 2 0.66 6.94 2.03
CA ILE A 2 0.61 5.55 1.61
C ILE A 2 -0.54 4.91 2.39
N HIS A 3 -1.58 4.43 1.69
CA HIS A 3 -2.56 3.52 2.29
C HIS A 3 -1.83 2.20 2.58
N GLY A 4 -1.05 2.19 3.67
CA GLY A 4 -0.46 0.99 4.23
C GLY A 4 -1.58 0.14 4.80
N ASP A 5 -1.58 -1.14 4.41
CA ASP A 5 -2.41 -2.16 5.03
C ASP A 5 -2.13 -2.13 6.54
N PRO A 6 -3.16 -1.99 7.41
CA PRO A 6 -2.98 -1.99 8.86
C PRO A 6 -2.26 -3.22 9.42
N ARG A 7 -2.14 -4.31 8.64
CA ARG A 7 -1.45 -5.57 9.02
C ARG A 7 0.06 -5.53 8.80
N ASP A 8 0.58 -4.66 7.93
CA ASP A 8 2.03 -4.45 7.72
C ASP A 8 2.66 -3.54 8.79
N TRP A 9 1.85 -3.03 9.72
CA TRP A 9 2.30 -2.17 10.79
C TRP A 9 2.77 -3.05 11.96
N PRO A 10 4.03 -2.92 12.43
CA PRO A 10 4.50 -3.68 13.58
C PRO A 10 3.53 -3.45 14.75
N ALA A 11 3.04 -4.55 15.33
CA ALA A 11 2.08 -4.54 16.44
C ALA A 11 2.63 -3.67 17.59
N GLY A 12 2.20 -2.41 17.64
CA GLY A 12 2.70 -1.44 18.63
C GLY A 12 2.59 0.03 18.26
N HIS A 13 2.58 0.39 16.98
CA HIS A 13 2.61 1.81 16.58
C HIS A 13 1.21 2.49 16.46
N PHE A 14 0.13 1.93 17.03
CA PHE A 14 -1.19 2.58 17.00
C PHE A 14 -1.37 3.69 18.05
N ARG A 15 -0.38 3.92 18.93
CA ARG A 15 -0.50 4.87 20.07
C ARG A 15 0.31 6.17 19.95
N LEU A 16 0.99 6.44 18.83
CA LEU A 16 1.88 7.61 18.72
C LEU A 16 1.42 8.73 17.78
N TRP A 17 0.25 8.62 17.15
CA TRP A 17 -0.37 9.73 16.38
C TRP A 17 -1.48 10.46 17.15
N ARG A 18 -1.56 10.29 18.48
CA ARG A 18 -2.40 11.15 19.33
C ARG A 18 -1.63 12.44 19.65
N VAL A 19 -1.66 13.37 18.69
CA VAL A 19 -1.70 14.82 18.86
C VAL A 19 -0.70 15.38 19.89
N ARG A 20 0.54 15.64 19.47
CA ARG A 20 1.35 16.71 20.09
C ARG A 20 1.04 18.02 19.35
N GLY A 21 0.29 18.89 20.03
CA GLY A 21 0.29 20.34 19.84
C GLY A 21 -0.05 20.88 18.45
N LEU A 22 -1.34 21.05 18.16
CA LEU A 22 -1.77 22.11 17.25
C LEU A 22 -2.31 23.29 18.08
N PRO A 23 -1.84 24.52 17.84
CA PRO A 23 -2.33 25.72 18.53
C PRO A 23 -3.80 26.01 18.20
N GLU A 24 -4.53 26.53 19.19
CA GLU A 24 -5.95 26.89 19.21
C GLU A 24 -6.32 28.02 18.22
N PHE A 25 -6.09 27.87 16.92
CA PHE A 25 -6.38 28.94 15.93
C PHE A 25 -7.36 28.56 14.81
N VAL A 26 -7.86 27.32 14.77
CA VAL A 26 -8.72 26.86 13.64
C VAL A 26 -10.19 26.62 14.06
N ARG A 27 -10.60 27.07 15.25
CA ARG A 27 -11.93 26.82 15.82
C ARG A 27 -13.03 27.81 15.37
N THR A 28 -12.72 28.80 14.54
CA THR A 28 -13.67 29.82 14.05
C THR A 28 -13.96 29.77 12.54
N PHE A 29 -13.37 28.83 11.78
CA PHE A 29 -13.67 28.65 10.34
C PHE A 29 -14.73 27.56 10.07
N ARG A 30 -15.74 27.44 10.93
CA ARG A 30 -16.76 26.36 10.89
C ARG A 30 -18.19 26.88 10.68
N ALA A 31 -18.43 27.90 9.85
CA ALA A 31 -19.80 28.40 9.68
C ALA A 31 -20.23 29.06 8.34
N THR A 32 -19.42 29.16 7.28
CA THR A 32 -19.86 30.01 6.13
C THR A 32 -19.46 29.61 4.71
N THR A 33 -19.09 28.35 4.43
CA THR A 33 -18.88 27.92 3.02
C THR A 33 -19.38 26.51 2.68
N PHE A 34 -20.09 25.82 3.57
CA PHE A 34 -20.58 24.45 3.36
C PHE A 34 -22.06 24.40 2.90
N GLU A 35 -22.48 25.30 2.00
CA GLU A 35 -23.89 25.38 1.57
C GLU A 35 -24.13 25.61 0.07
N LEU A 36 -23.11 25.55 -0.80
CA LEU A 36 -23.28 25.83 -2.24
C LEU A 36 -22.44 24.97 -3.20
N VAL A 37 -22.36 23.65 -3.00
CA VAL A 37 -22.10 22.72 -4.13
C VAL A 37 -23.17 21.65 -4.11
N GLY A 38 -24.30 22.00 -4.73
CA GLY A 38 -25.40 21.10 -5.00
C GLY A 38 -25.03 20.01 -5.99
N GLN A 39 -25.64 18.85 -5.77
CA GLN A 39 -26.54 18.25 -6.75
C GLN A 39 -26.02 18.11 -8.19
N MET A 40 -25.03 17.24 -8.42
CA MET A 40 -24.99 16.46 -9.67
C MET A 40 -24.67 15.01 -9.33
N GLY A 41 -25.73 14.20 -9.34
CA GLY A 41 -25.67 12.75 -9.19
C GLY A 41 -24.80 12.16 -10.28
N LEU A 42 -23.71 11.53 -9.86
CA LEU A 42 -22.77 10.82 -10.71
C LEU A 42 -22.59 9.38 -10.21
N PHE A 43 -23.68 8.71 -9.85
CA PHE A 43 -23.65 7.28 -9.54
C PHE A 43 -23.93 6.50 -10.80
N GLY A 44 -22.85 6.31 -11.56
CA GLY A 44 -22.80 5.57 -12.80
C GLY A 44 -23.32 4.14 -12.64
N THR A 45 -24.02 3.74 -13.69
CA THR A 45 -24.56 2.42 -13.98
C THR A 45 -23.55 1.29 -13.75
N LYS A 46 -24.01 0.23 -13.06
CA LYS A 46 -23.29 -1.05 -12.96
C LYS A 46 -23.01 -1.61 -14.35
N ALA A 47 -21.73 -1.90 -14.62
CA ALA A 47 -21.24 -2.69 -15.75
C ALA A 47 -20.07 -3.58 -15.24
N PRO A 48 -19.67 -4.62 -15.98
CA PRO A 48 -19.71 -6.02 -15.56
C PRO A 48 -18.54 -6.48 -14.67
N GLU A 49 -18.85 -7.57 -13.96
CA GLU A 49 -18.06 -8.45 -13.09
C GLU A 49 -16.53 -8.48 -13.35
N LYS A 50 -15.83 -7.52 -12.74
CA LYS A 50 -14.38 -7.55 -12.47
C LYS A 50 -14.23 -7.40 -10.95
N PRO A 51 -13.14 -7.88 -10.31
CA PRO A 51 -12.97 -7.68 -8.87
C PRO A 51 -13.03 -6.20 -8.55
N ASP A 52 -14.11 -5.77 -7.88
CA ASP A 52 -14.34 -4.37 -7.56
C ASP A 52 -13.34 -3.97 -6.46
N PRO A 53 -12.33 -3.11 -6.75
CA PRO A 53 -11.31 -2.74 -5.76
C PRO A 53 -11.88 -1.93 -4.59
N VAL A 54 -13.15 -1.54 -4.66
CA VAL A 54 -13.89 -0.77 -3.65
C VAL A 54 -14.55 -1.69 -2.61
N SER A 55 -14.86 -2.93 -2.95
CA SER A 55 -15.43 -3.90 -2.01
C SER A 55 -14.40 -4.29 -0.94
N ARG A 56 -14.85 -4.42 0.32
CA ARG A 56 -13.97 -4.82 1.44
C ARG A 56 -13.56 -6.29 1.35
N SER A 57 -14.49 -7.16 0.94
CA SER A 57 -14.24 -8.60 0.81
C SER A 57 -13.26 -8.92 -0.32
N ASP A 58 -13.34 -8.21 -1.43
CA ASP A 58 -12.50 -8.48 -2.60
C ASP A 58 -11.07 -7.96 -2.40
N ARG A 59 -10.91 -6.89 -1.61
CA ARG A 59 -9.58 -6.48 -1.11
C ARG A 59 -8.93 -7.53 -0.22
N GLN A 60 -9.69 -8.14 0.69
CA GLN A 60 -9.16 -9.20 1.53
C GLN A 60 -8.64 -10.37 0.68
N LYS A 61 -9.44 -10.85 -0.30
CA LYS A 61 -9.02 -11.90 -1.23
C LYS A 61 -7.80 -11.52 -2.08
N CYS A 62 -7.73 -10.28 -2.56
CA CYS A 62 -6.53 -9.78 -3.25
C CYS A 62 -5.31 -9.86 -2.33
N TRP A 63 -5.43 -9.45 -1.06
CA TRP A 63 -4.31 -9.50 -0.14
C TRP A 63 -3.87 -10.92 0.19
N ASP A 64 -4.81 -11.83 0.42
CA ASP A 64 -4.48 -13.23 0.74
C ASP A 64 -3.76 -13.90 -0.44
N SER A 65 -4.22 -13.63 -1.68
CA SER A 65 -3.55 -14.12 -2.90
C SER A 65 -2.20 -13.44 -3.18
N ARG A 66 -2.06 -12.15 -2.86
CA ARG A 66 -0.79 -11.42 -2.93
C ARG A 66 0.25 -12.05 -2.01
N ASP A 67 -0.12 -12.29 -0.76
CA ASP A 67 0.80 -12.80 0.26
C ASP A 67 1.26 -14.23 -0.09
N ALA A 68 0.35 -15.06 -0.62
CA ALA A 68 0.70 -16.39 -1.12
C ALA A 68 1.67 -16.35 -2.33
N TYR A 69 1.47 -15.41 -3.26
CA TYR A 69 2.37 -15.23 -4.40
C TYR A 69 3.74 -14.72 -3.96
N PHE A 70 3.81 -13.70 -3.09
CA PHE A 70 5.08 -13.16 -2.61
C PHE A 70 5.84 -14.14 -1.72
N ALA A 71 5.17 -14.93 -0.88
CA ALA A 71 5.81 -16.00 -0.13
C ALA A 71 6.51 -17.02 -1.07
N CYS A 72 5.85 -17.39 -2.18
CA CYS A 72 6.46 -18.26 -3.19
C CYS A 72 7.69 -17.61 -3.87
N LEU A 73 7.64 -16.31 -4.17
CA LEU A 73 8.79 -15.61 -4.75
C LEU A 73 9.97 -15.54 -3.78
N ASP A 74 9.69 -15.28 -2.50
CA ASP A 74 10.71 -15.20 -1.46
C ASP A 74 11.37 -16.56 -1.19
N GLU A 75 10.59 -17.65 -1.20
CA GLU A 75 11.12 -19.03 -1.15
C GLU A 75 12.06 -19.37 -2.31
N LYS A 76 11.83 -18.76 -3.49
CA LYS A 76 12.66 -18.95 -4.69
C LYS A 76 13.78 -17.92 -4.81
N GLY A 77 13.87 -16.95 -3.90
CA GLY A 77 14.86 -15.87 -3.94
C GLY A 77 14.69 -14.91 -5.13
N ILE A 78 13.49 -14.82 -5.68
CA ILE A 78 13.20 -13.99 -6.85
C ILE A 78 12.72 -12.64 -6.31
N VAL A 79 13.39 -11.55 -6.69
CA VAL A 79 13.11 -10.18 -6.21
C VAL A 79 12.13 -9.42 -7.10
N LYS A 80 12.09 -9.74 -8.40
CA LYS A 80 11.21 -9.09 -9.36
C LYS A 80 10.05 -10.00 -9.70
N ALA A 81 8.83 -9.56 -9.39
CA ALA A 81 7.62 -10.23 -9.83
C ALA A 81 7.52 -10.16 -11.36
N GLY A 82 7.31 -11.31 -12.00
CA GLY A 82 7.34 -11.53 -13.45
C GLY A 82 8.62 -12.22 -13.97
N ASP A 83 9.66 -12.38 -13.15
CA ASP A 83 10.90 -13.10 -13.50
C ASP A 83 10.90 -14.57 -13.01
N GLU A 84 9.81 -15.02 -12.38
CA GLU A 84 9.68 -16.38 -11.82
C GLU A 84 9.40 -17.51 -12.81
N GLY A 85 9.10 -17.18 -14.07
CA GLY A 85 8.71 -18.16 -15.08
C GLY A 85 7.53 -19.00 -14.60
N ASN A 86 7.74 -20.33 -14.44
CA ASN A 86 6.71 -21.27 -14.01
C ASN A 86 6.76 -21.62 -12.51
N ALA A 87 7.69 -21.05 -11.72
CA ALA A 87 7.90 -21.47 -10.34
C ALA A 87 6.71 -21.19 -9.41
N CYS A 88 5.94 -20.13 -9.68
CA CYS A 88 4.78 -19.70 -8.90
C CYS A 88 3.53 -19.48 -9.77
N ALA A 89 3.38 -20.24 -10.86
CA ALA A 89 2.33 -20.02 -11.86
C ALA A 89 0.90 -20.15 -11.30
N SER A 90 0.67 -21.03 -10.32
CA SER A 90 -0.66 -21.18 -9.71
C SER A 90 -1.01 -19.97 -8.82
N GLN A 91 -0.04 -19.46 -8.06
CA GLN A 91 -0.22 -18.30 -7.20
C GLN A 91 -0.36 -17.02 -8.03
N VAL A 92 0.41 -16.87 -9.13
CA VAL A 92 0.29 -15.70 -10.01
C VAL A 92 -1.07 -15.66 -10.70
N ALA A 93 -1.59 -16.81 -11.15
CA ALA A 93 -2.92 -16.90 -11.75
C ALA A 93 -4.03 -16.54 -10.74
N ALA A 94 -3.91 -16.99 -9.48
CA ALA A 94 -4.83 -16.60 -8.43
C ALA A 94 -4.72 -15.10 -8.09
N TYR A 95 -3.51 -14.54 -8.12
CA TYR A 95 -3.25 -13.14 -7.85
C TYR A 95 -3.83 -12.23 -8.93
N GLU A 96 -3.63 -12.56 -10.21
CA GLU A 96 -4.21 -11.84 -11.36
C GLU A 96 -5.73 -11.94 -11.42
N LYS A 97 -6.30 -13.07 -10.97
CA LYS A 97 -7.75 -13.29 -10.96
C LYS A 97 -8.45 -12.51 -9.85
N ASN A 98 -7.88 -12.50 -8.64
CA ASN A 98 -8.52 -11.93 -7.45
C ASN A 98 -8.18 -10.46 -7.23
N CYS A 99 -7.10 -9.96 -7.83
CA CYS A 99 -6.68 -8.59 -7.65
C CYS A 99 -6.83 -7.73 -8.91
N ALA A 100 -7.13 -6.44 -8.74
CA ALA A 100 -7.18 -5.50 -9.84
C ALA A 100 -5.77 -5.26 -10.41
N LYS A 101 -5.62 -5.16 -11.73
CA LYS A 101 -4.30 -4.94 -12.38
C LYS A 101 -3.55 -3.72 -11.84
N SER A 102 -4.25 -2.62 -11.54
CA SER A 102 -3.63 -1.42 -10.96
C SER A 102 -3.02 -1.65 -9.58
N TRP A 103 -3.57 -2.58 -8.80
CA TRP A 103 -3.04 -2.97 -7.49
C TRP A 103 -1.82 -3.87 -7.66
N ILE A 104 -1.90 -4.83 -8.59
CA ILE A 104 -0.79 -5.72 -8.95
C ILE A 104 0.44 -4.91 -9.36
N ASP A 105 0.27 -3.98 -10.32
CA ASP A 105 1.35 -3.11 -10.77
C ASP A 105 1.96 -2.29 -9.63
N TYR A 106 1.12 -1.77 -8.73
CA TYR A 106 1.57 -1.00 -7.58
C TYR A 106 2.42 -1.85 -6.61
N PHE A 107 1.95 -3.05 -6.26
CA PHE A 107 2.67 -3.93 -5.35
C PHE A 107 3.97 -4.45 -5.94
N ASN A 108 3.97 -4.84 -7.22
CA ASN A 108 5.16 -5.30 -7.93
C ASN A 108 6.24 -4.20 -7.97
N LYS A 109 5.86 -2.95 -8.28
CA LYS A 109 6.76 -1.79 -8.22
C LYS A 109 7.31 -1.58 -6.81
N ARG A 110 6.46 -1.71 -5.79
CA ARG A 110 6.87 -1.49 -4.40
C ARG A 110 7.92 -2.50 -3.94
N ARG A 111 7.85 -3.76 -4.39
CA ARG A 111 8.84 -4.79 -4.05
C ARG A 111 10.23 -4.46 -4.61
N VAL A 112 10.30 -4.01 -5.86
CA VAL A 112 11.58 -3.58 -6.47
C VAL A 112 12.13 -2.32 -5.82
N LEU A 113 11.26 -1.36 -5.49
CA LEU A 113 11.67 -0.13 -4.81
C LEU A 113 12.18 -0.38 -3.38
N ALA A 114 11.62 -1.37 -2.68
CA ALA A 114 12.10 -1.73 -1.35
C ALA A 114 13.59 -2.10 -1.39
N GLU A 115 14.00 -2.96 -2.32
CA GLU A 115 15.40 -3.34 -2.51
C GLU A 115 16.31 -2.16 -2.89
N GLN A 116 15.85 -1.30 -3.81
CA GLN A 116 16.61 -0.09 -4.17
C GLN A 116 16.80 0.87 -3.00
N GLN A 117 15.76 1.04 -2.16
CA GLN A 117 15.81 1.92 -1.00
C GLN A 117 16.71 1.37 0.10
N GLN A 118 16.79 0.05 0.30
CA GLN A 118 17.70 -0.53 1.30
C GLN A 118 19.16 -0.12 1.07
N GLY A 119 19.62 -0.05 -0.18
CA GLY A 119 20.99 0.37 -0.50
C GLY A 119 21.27 1.83 -0.09
N VAL A 120 20.35 2.73 -0.42
CA VAL A 120 20.46 4.16 -0.08
C VAL A 120 20.38 4.38 1.43
N LEU A 121 19.45 3.71 2.12
CA LEU A 121 19.31 3.79 3.57
C LEU A 121 20.54 3.23 4.29
N THR A 122 21.14 2.16 3.76
CA THR A 122 22.38 1.60 4.32
C THR A 122 23.53 2.60 4.20
N GLN A 123 23.71 3.25 3.04
CA GLN A 123 24.72 4.30 2.86
C GLN A 123 24.47 5.50 3.78
N ALA A 124 23.22 5.95 3.91
CA ALA A 124 22.84 7.03 4.80
C ALA A 124 23.11 6.69 6.28
N LYS A 125 22.82 5.46 6.73
CA LYS A 125 23.16 4.97 8.07
C LYS A 125 24.66 4.94 8.31
N ILE A 126 25.45 4.48 7.33
CA ILE A 126 26.92 4.47 7.44
C ILE A 126 27.46 5.90 7.57
N GLN A 127 26.95 6.84 6.77
CA GLN A 127 27.34 8.26 6.86
C GLN A 127 26.95 8.89 8.20
N ALA A 128 25.75 8.61 8.72
CA ALA A 128 25.30 9.11 10.03
C ALA A 128 26.14 8.53 11.18
N ASN A 129 26.51 7.25 11.12
CA ASN A 129 27.37 6.61 12.12
C ASN A 129 28.83 7.12 12.03
N ALA A 130 29.32 7.48 10.83
CA ALA A 130 30.64 8.06 10.64
C ALA A 130 30.73 9.52 11.13
N ALA A 131 29.64 10.30 10.99
CA ALA A 131 29.55 11.68 11.48
C ALA A 131 29.30 11.77 12.99
N GLY A 132 28.92 10.66 13.65
CA GLY A 132 28.63 10.56 15.08
C GLY A 132 29.77 10.02 15.95
N ARG A 133 31.03 10.14 15.53
CA ARG A 133 32.20 9.74 16.33
C ARG A 133 32.80 10.99 17.03
N PRO A 134 32.98 10.97 18.37
CA PRO A 134 33.41 12.15 19.15
C PRO A 134 34.80 12.67 18.78
#